data_AF-X0SRD9-F1
#
_entry.id   AF-X0SRD9-F1
#
_cell.length_a   1.000
_cell.length_b   1.000
_cell.length_c   1.000
_cell.angle_alpha   90.00
_cell.angle_beta   90.00
_cell.angle_gamma   90.00
#
_symmetry.space_group_name_H-M   'P 1'
#
loop_
_entity.id
_entity.type
_entity.pdbx_description
1 polymer ?
#
loop_
_entity_poly.entity_id
_entity_poly.type
_entity_poly.pdbx_seq_one_letter_code
_entity_poly.pdbx_strand_id
1 'polypeptide(L)'
;MLVALVGTTPAKNGPTYYTRERVAEAKRNLERYEWARKVRKRIFETGDRIRYYCGPKYTSADKYAAQSDDFIWLLQPTTKIARVVPDARRALCPVHGAKVKRYNAWCPYNIEPISHPYQIQCMMGKEWYPSNKYHEGDMTSGRFPDDGNGIVVNGERYYALREYARMVYGSVVVPTLSALSQAYQLSGEPKYARKGCILLARLATQYPNYGWEADSSLGLSAQPRLENRFDRTYLGPWNNQHPHYTWKHGGMITGLIWETFLLEATAYAYDGLYDYMDKDPSMIAFLRKKGMPIENGKELREYIETYIFRAAMRALLKREIEGNEGHHQAAAMAVALVMDDYGDIHPNSKDMVDYTWHGRGNAAHVMINALTRDGGGHESPNYG
;
A
#
# COMPACT_ATOMS: atom_id res chain seq x y z
N MET A 1 -33.50 12.49 13.42
CA MET A 1 -32.67 13.38 14.26
C MET A 1 -31.71 14.10 13.33
N LEU A 2 -31.95 15.39 13.05
CA LEU A 2 -31.11 16.19 12.16
C LEU A 2 -29.71 16.34 12.79
N VAL A 3 -28.69 15.92 12.06
CA VAL A 3 -27.28 16.17 12.42
C VAL A 3 -26.94 17.57 11.93
N ALA A 4 -26.58 18.46 12.87
CA ALA A 4 -26.08 19.79 12.56
C ALA A 4 -24.71 19.68 11.87
N LEU A 5 -24.64 20.14 10.63
CA LEU A 5 -23.40 20.39 9.90
C LEU A 5 -22.70 21.60 10.54
N VAL A 6 -21.67 21.34 11.35
CA VAL A 6 -20.68 22.36 11.71
C VAL A 6 -19.89 22.66 10.43
N GLY A 7 -19.86 23.93 10.03
CA GLY A 7 -19.23 24.39 8.79
C GLY A 7 -17.74 24.04 8.77
N THR A 8 -17.36 23.14 7.87
CA THR A 8 -15.98 22.74 7.60
C THR A 8 -15.43 23.66 6.50
N THR A 9 -14.32 24.34 6.79
CA THR A 9 -13.42 24.88 5.75
C THR A 9 -13.06 23.71 4.83
N PRO A 10 -13.05 23.86 3.48
CA PRO A 10 -13.10 22.69 2.63
C PRO A 10 -11.87 21.80 2.84
N ALA A 11 -12.13 20.57 3.27
CA ALA A 11 -11.32 19.42 2.91
C ALA A 11 -11.08 19.45 1.39
N LYS A 12 -9.94 18.93 0.93
CA LYS A 12 -9.55 18.76 -0.47
C LYS A 12 -10.72 18.84 -1.46
N ASN A 13 -10.66 19.78 -2.40
CA ASN A 13 -11.71 20.01 -3.41
C ASN A 13 -11.31 19.55 -4.82
N GLY A 14 -10.13 18.96 -4.96
CA GLY A 14 -9.58 18.46 -6.23
C GLY A 14 -8.15 17.93 -6.08
N PRO A 15 -7.52 17.49 -7.18
CA PRO A 15 -6.13 17.04 -7.19
C PRO A 15 -5.17 18.17 -6.81
N THR A 16 -4.25 17.90 -5.90
CA THR A 16 -3.22 18.84 -5.42
C THR A 16 -1.84 18.47 -5.94
N TYR A 17 -1.58 17.19 -6.18
CA TYR A 17 -0.35 16.72 -6.80
C TYR A 17 -0.47 16.71 -8.34
N TYR A 18 -1.54 16.14 -8.89
CA TYR A 18 -1.78 16.11 -10.35
C TYR A 18 -2.53 17.37 -10.82
N THR A 19 -1.92 18.54 -10.62
CA THR A 19 -2.51 19.80 -11.10
C THR A 19 -2.63 19.81 -12.62
N ARG A 20 -3.54 20.65 -13.15
CA ARG A 20 -3.77 20.78 -14.59
C ARG A 20 -2.48 21.14 -15.34
N GLU A 21 -1.64 21.98 -14.74
CA GLU A 21 -0.36 22.41 -15.29
C GLU A 21 0.63 21.25 -15.36
N ARG A 22 0.75 20.44 -14.30
CA ARG A 22 1.64 19.28 -14.27
C ARG A 22 1.22 18.22 -15.28
N VAL A 23 -0.08 17.97 -15.42
CA VAL A 23 -0.61 17.04 -16.43
C VAL A 23 -0.38 17.57 -17.85
N ALA A 24 -0.61 18.86 -18.09
CA ALA A 24 -0.34 19.47 -19.39
C ALA A 24 1.15 19.42 -19.76
N GLU A 25 2.04 19.65 -18.79
CA GLU A 25 3.49 19.52 -18.98
C GLU A 25 3.90 18.08 -19.27
N ALA A 26 3.33 17.11 -18.57
CA ALA A 26 3.57 15.70 -18.85
C ALA A 26 3.17 15.34 -20.30
N LYS A 27 2.04 15.85 -20.79
CA LYS A 27 1.60 15.65 -22.18
C LYS A 27 2.55 16.29 -23.19
N ARG A 28 3.01 17.53 -22.96
CA ARG A 28 4.04 18.18 -23.79
C ARG A 28 5.35 17.40 -23.81
N ASN A 29 5.75 16.83 -22.67
CA ASN A 29 6.95 16.01 -22.58
C ASN A 29 6.84 14.73 -23.44
N LEU A 30 5.65 14.12 -23.55
CA LEU A 30 5.43 12.95 -24.41
C LEU A 30 5.62 13.26 -25.90
N GLU A 31 5.25 14.45 -26.33
CA GLU A 31 5.45 14.93 -27.70
C GLU A 31 6.95 15.17 -27.97
N ARG A 32 7.66 15.78 -27.02
CA ARG A 32 9.03 16.26 -27.20
C ARG A 32 10.10 15.21 -26.96
N TYR A 33 9.97 14.40 -25.91
CA TYR A 33 11.10 13.64 -25.36
C TYR A 33 10.92 12.12 -25.45
N GLU A 34 11.98 11.44 -25.88
CA GLU A 34 12.02 9.97 -25.93
C GLU A 34 11.92 9.34 -24.53
N TRP A 35 12.58 9.94 -23.53
CA TRP A 35 12.52 9.43 -22.14
C TRP A 35 11.08 9.42 -21.61
N ALA A 36 10.28 10.45 -21.95
CA ALA A 36 8.89 10.53 -21.53
C ALA A 36 8.05 9.43 -22.19
N ARG A 37 8.26 9.18 -23.49
CA ARG A 37 7.61 8.06 -24.21
C ARG A 37 7.99 6.69 -23.63
N LYS A 38 9.26 6.50 -23.22
CA LYS A 38 9.71 5.28 -22.52
C LYS A 38 9.01 5.11 -21.17
N VAL A 39 8.87 6.19 -20.39
CA VAL A 39 8.11 6.17 -19.12
C VAL A 39 6.64 5.84 -19.37
N ARG A 40 5.99 6.44 -20.38
CA ARG A 40 4.62 6.10 -20.75
C ARG A 40 4.48 4.62 -21.12
N LYS A 41 5.37 4.09 -21.97
CA LYS A 41 5.36 2.67 -22.33
C LYS A 41 5.49 1.77 -21.09
N ARG A 42 6.35 2.16 -20.14
CA ARG A 42 6.51 1.46 -18.86
C ARG A 42 5.23 1.47 -18.01
N ILE A 43 4.52 2.61 -17.96
CA ILE A 43 3.24 2.76 -17.23
C ILE A 43 2.12 1.94 -17.89
N PHE A 44 1.96 2.06 -19.21
CA PHE A 44 0.82 1.47 -19.91
C PHE A 44 1.03 -0.01 -20.20
N GLU A 45 2.15 -0.36 -20.84
CA GLU A 45 2.28 -1.64 -21.56
C GLU A 45 3.11 -2.67 -20.79
N THR A 46 4.26 -2.28 -20.23
CA THR A 46 5.24 -3.27 -19.76
C THR A 46 5.24 -3.48 -18.26
N GLY A 47 5.10 -2.42 -17.46
CA GLY A 47 5.42 -2.45 -16.03
C GLY A 47 6.90 -2.75 -15.76
N ASP A 48 7.19 -3.00 -14.49
CA ASP A 48 8.48 -3.40 -13.97
C ASP A 48 8.54 -4.88 -13.62
N ARG A 49 9.75 -5.43 -13.69
CA ARG A 49 10.00 -6.80 -13.25
C ARG A 49 9.94 -6.89 -11.73
N ILE A 50 9.14 -7.82 -11.22
CA ILE A 50 9.14 -8.22 -9.81
C ILE A 50 10.43 -8.98 -9.51
N ARG A 51 11.19 -8.52 -8.50
CA ARG A 51 12.44 -9.15 -8.04
C ARG A 51 12.44 -9.49 -6.55
N TYR A 52 11.56 -8.86 -5.78
CA TYR A 52 11.50 -8.96 -4.33
C TYR A 52 10.11 -8.54 -3.81
N TYR A 53 9.96 -8.40 -2.49
CA TYR A 53 8.71 -7.99 -1.85
C TYR A 53 8.26 -6.56 -2.23
N CYS A 54 9.22 -5.65 -2.41
CA CYS A 54 9.00 -4.27 -2.86
C CYS A 54 10.05 -3.93 -3.93
N GLY A 55 9.74 -3.03 -4.86
CA GLY A 55 10.73 -2.54 -5.83
C GLY A 55 10.15 -2.03 -7.16
N PRO A 56 9.18 -2.72 -7.79
CA PRO A 56 8.46 -2.19 -8.93
C PRO A 56 7.85 -0.82 -8.63
N LYS A 57 7.94 0.13 -9.57
CA LYS A 57 7.20 1.40 -9.52
C LYS A 57 5.88 1.30 -10.28
N TYR A 58 5.87 0.50 -11.35
CA TYR A 58 4.70 0.33 -12.20
C TYR A 58 4.42 -1.14 -12.47
N THR A 59 3.15 -1.53 -12.48
CA THR A 59 2.69 -2.65 -13.32
C THR A 59 2.26 -2.11 -14.69
N SER A 60 1.72 -2.96 -15.56
CA SER A 60 1.08 -2.52 -16.81
C SER A 60 -0.35 -2.08 -16.54
N ALA A 61 -0.63 -0.78 -16.70
CA ALA A 61 -1.99 -0.26 -16.59
C ALA A 61 -2.96 -0.96 -17.55
N ASP A 62 -2.54 -1.28 -18.77
CA ASP A 62 -3.39 -1.95 -19.78
C ASP A 62 -3.81 -3.35 -19.35
N LYS A 63 -2.84 -4.17 -18.88
CA LYS A 63 -3.12 -5.54 -18.45
C LYS A 63 -4.06 -5.59 -17.25
N TYR A 64 -3.89 -4.68 -16.29
CA TYR A 64 -4.73 -4.61 -15.10
C TYR A 64 -6.09 -3.94 -15.38
N ALA A 65 -6.15 -2.95 -16.26
CA ALA A 65 -7.41 -2.34 -16.71
C ALA A 65 -8.32 -3.34 -17.43
N ALA A 66 -7.74 -4.32 -18.13
CA ALA A 66 -8.45 -5.38 -18.82
C ALA A 66 -9.06 -6.46 -17.91
N GLN A 67 -8.68 -6.52 -16.62
CA GLN A 67 -9.20 -7.53 -15.69
C GLN A 67 -10.61 -7.18 -15.19
N SER A 68 -11.34 -8.16 -14.65
CA SER A 68 -12.67 -7.92 -14.05
C SER A 68 -12.59 -7.01 -12.81
N ASP A 69 -13.69 -6.34 -12.46
CA ASP A 69 -13.77 -5.57 -11.21
C ASP A 69 -13.57 -6.48 -9.98
N ASP A 70 -14.07 -7.72 -10.03
CA ASP A 70 -13.87 -8.72 -8.99
C ASP A 70 -12.39 -9.10 -8.82
N PHE A 71 -11.64 -9.26 -9.91
CA PHE A 71 -10.20 -9.49 -9.85
C PHE A 71 -9.48 -8.33 -9.18
N ILE A 72 -9.77 -7.09 -9.61
CA ILE A 72 -9.12 -5.90 -9.05
C ILE A 72 -9.47 -5.72 -7.57
N TRP A 73 -10.70 -6.04 -7.17
CA TRP A 73 -11.10 -6.09 -5.77
C TRP A 73 -10.35 -7.16 -4.97
N LEU A 74 -10.02 -8.30 -5.56
CA LEU A 74 -9.28 -9.37 -4.85
C LEU A 74 -7.76 -9.20 -4.92
N LEU A 75 -7.24 -8.28 -5.75
CA LEU A 75 -5.81 -8.09 -5.95
C LEU A 75 -5.07 -7.72 -4.66
N GLN A 76 -5.68 -6.89 -3.81
CA GLN A 76 -5.21 -6.66 -2.45
C GLN A 76 -5.80 -7.74 -1.52
N PRO A 77 -4.96 -8.65 -0.98
CA PRO A 77 -5.44 -9.72 -0.12
C PRO A 77 -6.03 -9.20 1.18
N THR A 78 -6.82 -10.06 1.81
CA THR A 78 -7.29 -9.79 3.18
C THR A 78 -6.09 -9.61 4.11
N THR A 79 -6.13 -8.58 4.95
CA THR A 79 -5.06 -8.37 5.94
C THR A 79 -5.21 -9.25 7.18
N LYS A 80 -6.15 -10.19 7.18
CA LYS A 80 -6.22 -11.28 8.15
C LYS A 80 -5.18 -12.39 7.87
N ILE A 81 -4.66 -12.49 6.64
CA ILE A 81 -3.49 -13.33 6.37
C ILE A 81 -2.26 -12.62 6.96
N ALA A 82 -1.64 -13.22 7.98
CA ALA A 82 -0.40 -12.68 8.54
C ALA A 82 0.71 -12.61 7.48
N ARG A 83 1.61 -11.62 7.57
CA ARG A 83 2.70 -11.42 6.60
C ARG A 83 4.09 -11.71 7.16
N VAL A 84 4.18 -11.89 8.47
CA VAL A 84 5.41 -12.35 9.11
C VAL A 84 5.41 -13.88 9.17
N VAL A 85 6.58 -14.44 8.89
CA VAL A 85 6.87 -15.87 9.01
C VAL A 85 7.89 -16.04 10.13
N PRO A 86 7.82 -17.13 10.93
CA PRO A 86 8.86 -17.45 11.89
C PRO A 86 10.23 -17.51 11.21
N ASP A 87 11.27 -16.99 11.86
CA ASP A 87 12.58 -16.82 11.23
C ASP A 87 13.18 -18.14 10.72
N ALA A 88 13.08 -19.20 11.54
CA ALA A 88 13.49 -20.56 11.18
C ALA A 88 12.77 -21.12 9.95
N ARG A 89 11.60 -20.57 9.58
CA ARG A 89 10.77 -21.00 8.45
C ARG A 89 10.89 -20.08 7.23
N ARG A 90 11.73 -19.04 7.30
CA ARG A 90 11.94 -18.10 6.20
C ARG A 90 12.64 -18.76 5.01
N ALA A 91 12.17 -18.46 3.80
CA ALA A 91 12.76 -18.92 2.55
C ALA A 91 12.92 -20.46 2.49
N LEU A 92 11.86 -21.19 2.86
CA LEU A 92 11.78 -22.65 2.78
C LEU A 92 10.63 -23.08 1.87
N CYS A 93 10.91 -24.01 0.95
CA CYS A 93 9.91 -24.61 0.05
C CYS A 93 9.46 -25.98 0.57
N PRO A 94 8.16 -26.34 0.47
CA PRO A 94 7.65 -27.63 0.94
C PRO A 94 8.26 -28.86 0.24
N VAL A 95 8.81 -28.70 -0.97
CA VAL A 95 9.48 -29.78 -1.73
C VAL A 95 11.00 -29.66 -1.66
N HIS A 96 11.54 -28.46 -1.79
CA HIS A 96 12.98 -28.23 -1.95
C HIS A 96 13.70 -27.82 -0.65
N GLY A 97 12.96 -27.61 0.44
CA GLY A 97 13.49 -27.18 1.73
C GLY A 97 14.31 -25.89 1.61
N ALA A 98 15.46 -25.86 2.27
CA ALA A 98 16.37 -24.71 2.27
C ALA A 98 17.22 -24.55 0.99
N LYS A 99 17.21 -25.52 0.07
CA LYS A 99 18.02 -25.45 -1.17
C LYS A 99 17.65 -24.24 -2.03
N VAL A 100 16.40 -23.77 -1.92
CA VAL A 100 15.89 -22.59 -2.62
C VAL A 100 16.64 -21.30 -2.26
N LYS A 101 17.32 -21.25 -1.09
CA LYS A 101 18.11 -20.10 -0.66
C LYS A 101 19.29 -19.77 -1.59
N ARG A 102 19.70 -20.71 -2.45
CA ARG A 102 20.68 -20.47 -3.53
C ARG A 102 20.20 -19.47 -4.59
N TYR A 103 18.89 -19.31 -4.75
CA TYR A 103 18.30 -18.34 -5.69
C TYR A 103 18.04 -16.99 -5.02
N ASN A 104 17.54 -17.01 -3.78
CA ASN A 104 17.38 -15.83 -2.95
C ASN A 104 17.28 -16.27 -1.47
N ALA A 105 18.13 -15.73 -0.61
CA ALA A 105 18.18 -16.12 0.81
C ALA A 105 16.93 -15.69 1.61
N TRP A 106 16.14 -14.77 1.07
CA TRP A 106 15.04 -14.10 1.77
C TRP A 106 13.68 -14.36 1.12
N CYS A 107 13.60 -14.30 -0.21
CA CYS A 107 12.36 -14.44 -0.99
C CYS A 107 12.63 -15.27 -2.27
N PRO A 108 12.73 -16.60 -2.17
CA PRO A 108 13.05 -17.49 -3.29
C PRO A 108 11.80 -17.82 -4.13
N TYR A 109 10.92 -16.85 -4.32
CA TYR A 109 9.59 -17.02 -4.89
C TYR A 109 9.27 -15.95 -5.93
N ASN A 110 8.59 -16.36 -7.00
CA ASN A 110 7.93 -15.42 -7.92
C ASN A 110 6.43 -15.37 -7.63
N ILE A 111 5.76 -14.32 -8.10
CA ILE A 111 4.30 -14.23 -8.16
C ILE A 111 3.87 -13.79 -9.56
N GLU A 112 2.69 -14.21 -10.00
CA GLU A 112 2.04 -13.73 -11.23
C GLU A 112 0.53 -13.64 -11.00
N PRO A 113 0.04 -12.56 -10.36
CA PRO A 113 -1.33 -12.52 -9.85
C PRO A 113 -2.43 -12.68 -10.90
N ILE A 114 -2.18 -12.29 -12.16
CA ILE A 114 -3.20 -12.41 -13.22
C ILE A 114 -3.45 -13.88 -13.58
N SER A 115 -2.40 -14.69 -13.70
CA SER A 115 -2.54 -16.11 -14.09
C SER A 115 -2.52 -17.07 -12.91
N HIS A 116 -1.93 -16.68 -11.78
CA HIS A 116 -1.78 -17.49 -10.57
C HIS A 116 -2.10 -16.65 -9.32
N PRO A 117 -3.35 -16.17 -9.18
CA PRO A 117 -3.77 -15.40 -8.02
C PRO A 117 -3.62 -16.20 -6.73
N TYR A 118 -3.08 -15.56 -5.70
CA TYR A 118 -2.85 -16.15 -4.38
C TYR A 118 -1.87 -17.34 -4.38
N GLN A 119 -0.96 -17.38 -5.35
CA GLN A 119 0.09 -18.40 -5.40
C GLN A 119 1.48 -17.79 -5.56
N ILE A 120 2.47 -18.46 -4.96
CA ILE A 120 3.89 -18.25 -5.17
C ILE A 120 4.47 -19.37 -6.03
N GLN A 121 5.40 -19.05 -6.92
CA GLN A 121 6.15 -20.03 -7.68
C GLN A 121 7.53 -20.24 -7.06
N CYS A 122 7.91 -21.47 -6.77
CA CYS A 122 9.28 -21.80 -6.35
C CYS A 122 10.29 -21.46 -7.45
N MET A 123 11.31 -20.65 -7.14
CA MET A 123 12.34 -20.31 -8.13
C MET A 123 13.19 -21.52 -8.57
N MET A 124 13.28 -22.57 -7.75
CA MET A 124 14.05 -23.79 -8.02
C MET A 124 13.27 -24.78 -8.90
N GLY A 125 12.13 -25.29 -8.42
CA GLY A 125 11.37 -26.33 -9.13
C GLY A 125 10.22 -25.82 -10.00
N LYS A 126 9.93 -24.52 -9.98
CA LYS A 126 8.89 -23.85 -10.79
C LYS A 126 7.44 -24.26 -10.47
N GLU A 127 7.22 -25.06 -9.42
CA GLU A 127 5.88 -25.39 -8.96
C GLU A 127 5.21 -24.20 -8.25
N TRP A 128 3.88 -24.19 -8.31
CA TRP A 128 3.04 -23.18 -7.67
C TRP A 128 2.45 -23.69 -6.35
N TYR A 129 2.46 -22.81 -5.36
CA TYR A 129 1.92 -23.07 -4.03
C TYR A 129 1.04 -21.89 -3.58
N PRO A 130 -0.05 -22.13 -2.84
CA PRO A 130 -0.52 -23.46 -2.47
C PRO A 130 -1.23 -24.15 -3.65
N SER A 131 -1.62 -25.42 -3.46
CA SER A 131 -2.35 -26.19 -4.47
C SER A 131 -3.84 -25.83 -4.57
N ASN A 132 -4.43 -25.36 -3.47
CA ASN A 132 -5.83 -24.93 -3.41
C ASN A 132 -6.02 -23.53 -3.96
N LYS A 133 -7.26 -23.22 -4.36
CA LYS A 133 -7.64 -21.88 -4.82
C LYS A 133 -8.24 -21.07 -3.67
N TYR A 134 -7.38 -20.54 -2.81
CA TYR A 134 -7.77 -19.77 -1.62
C TYR A 134 -8.78 -18.65 -1.92
N HIS A 135 -8.56 -17.91 -3.02
CA HIS A 135 -9.41 -16.79 -3.42
C HIS A 135 -10.81 -17.21 -3.91
N GLU A 136 -11.01 -18.49 -4.26
CA GLU A 136 -12.32 -19.08 -4.59
C GLU A 136 -12.98 -19.75 -3.37
N GLY A 137 -12.37 -19.66 -2.18
CA GLY A 137 -12.89 -20.24 -0.93
C GLY A 137 -12.47 -21.69 -0.68
N ASP A 138 -11.66 -22.28 -1.55
CA ASP A 138 -11.08 -23.62 -1.36
C ASP A 138 -9.88 -23.54 -0.42
N MET A 139 -9.95 -24.25 0.72
CA MET A 139 -8.94 -24.22 1.79
C MET A 139 -8.14 -25.52 1.92
N THR A 140 -8.54 -26.58 1.20
CA THR A 140 -8.09 -27.95 1.54
C THR A 140 -7.66 -28.79 0.34
N SER A 141 -7.98 -28.37 -0.89
CA SER A 141 -7.75 -29.21 -2.06
C SER A 141 -6.27 -29.28 -2.49
N GLY A 142 -5.92 -30.40 -3.13
CA GLY A 142 -4.59 -30.62 -3.71
C GLY A 142 -3.55 -31.12 -2.71
N ARG A 143 -2.31 -31.28 -3.18
CA ARG A 143 -1.23 -31.90 -2.39
C ARG A 143 -0.65 -30.97 -1.32
N PHE A 144 -0.68 -29.66 -1.57
CA PHE A 144 -0.11 -28.65 -0.68
C PHE A 144 -1.12 -27.54 -0.39
N PRO A 145 -2.24 -27.83 0.30
CA PRO A 145 -3.23 -26.83 0.64
C PRO A 145 -2.71 -25.85 1.71
N ASP A 146 -3.11 -24.58 1.61
CA ASP A 146 -2.88 -23.52 2.59
C ASP A 146 -4.19 -22.81 2.89
N ASP A 147 -4.60 -22.79 4.15
CA ASP A 147 -5.82 -22.16 4.67
C ASP A 147 -5.57 -20.71 5.16
N GLY A 148 -4.37 -20.18 4.94
CA GLY A 148 -3.89 -18.90 5.46
C GLY A 148 -2.94 -19.05 6.65
N ASN A 149 -2.91 -20.23 7.28
CA ASN A 149 -1.98 -20.57 8.36
C ASN A 149 -0.78 -21.39 7.88
N GLY A 150 -0.64 -21.65 6.60
CA GLY A 150 0.49 -22.37 6.01
C GLY A 150 0.21 -23.84 5.75
N ILE A 151 0.86 -24.35 4.72
CA ILE A 151 0.91 -25.75 4.28
C ILE A 151 1.62 -26.58 5.35
N VAL A 152 1.06 -27.73 5.72
CA VAL A 152 1.69 -28.69 6.63
C VAL A 152 2.20 -29.90 5.85
N VAL A 153 3.49 -30.18 5.95
CA VAL A 153 4.16 -31.35 5.34
C VAL A 153 5.05 -32.00 6.38
N ASN A 154 4.81 -33.26 6.72
CA ASN A 154 5.58 -34.02 7.71
C ASN A 154 5.72 -33.30 9.07
N GLY A 155 4.64 -32.67 9.54
CA GLY A 155 4.62 -31.90 10.80
C GLY A 155 5.24 -30.51 10.71
N GLU A 156 5.88 -30.16 9.59
CA GLU A 156 6.51 -28.85 9.36
C GLU A 156 5.60 -27.92 8.56
N ARG A 157 5.69 -26.61 8.84
CA ARG A 157 4.79 -25.59 8.27
C ARG A 157 5.49 -24.69 7.24
N TYR A 158 4.84 -24.42 6.12
CA TYR A 158 5.35 -23.59 5.01
C TYR A 158 4.30 -22.54 4.62
N TYR A 159 4.68 -21.27 4.49
CA TYR A 159 3.72 -20.16 4.51
C TYR A 159 3.49 -19.54 3.14
N ALA A 160 2.92 -20.30 2.19
CA ALA A 160 2.77 -19.84 0.81
C ALA A 160 1.88 -18.58 0.69
N LEU A 161 0.73 -18.58 1.35
CA LEU A 161 -0.19 -17.44 1.30
C LEU A 161 0.35 -16.20 2.03
N ARG A 162 1.12 -16.38 3.11
CA ARG A 162 1.76 -15.25 3.81
C ARG A 162 2.83 -14.60 2.95
N GLU A 163 3.64 -15.41 2.28
CA GLU A 163 4.65 -14.93 1.33
C GLU A 163 4.01 -14.21 0.15
N TYR A 164 2.95 -14.78 -0.44
CA TYR A 164 2.18 -14.11 -1.51
C TYR A 164 1.62 -12.76 -1.04
N ALA A 165 0.91 -12.74 0.10
CA ALA A 165 0.29 -11.53 0.61
C ALA A 165 1.32 -10.43 0.91
N ARG A 166 2.51 -10.82 1.41
CA ARG A 166 3.63 -9.90 1.63
C ARG A 166 4.21 -9.35 0.33
N MET A 167 4.35 -10.18 -0.71
CA MET A 167 4.90 -9.75 -2.00
C MET A 167 3.93 -8.88 -2.79
N VAL A 168 2.67 -9.30 -2.91
CA VAL A 168 1.72 -8.68 -3.85
C VAL A 168 1.44 -7.22 -3.52
N TYR A 169 1.45 -6.84 -2.24
CA TYR A 169 1.20 -5.46 -1.85
C TYR A 169 2.26 -4.49 -2.41
N GLY A 170 3.54 -4.74 -2.07
CA GLY A 170 4.65 -3.85 -2.43
C GLY A 170 5.17 -4.01 -3.86
N SER A 171 4.85 -5.11 -4.53
CA SER A 171 5.32 -5.38 -5.90
C SER A 171 4.22 -5.33 -6.97
N VAL A 172 2.94 -5.32 -6.58
CA VAL A 172 1.81 -5.33 -7.53
C VAL A 172 0.72 -4.33 -7.17
N VAL A 173 0.18 -4.32 -5.95
CA VAL A 173 -0.96 -3.46 -5.58
C VAL A 173 -0.60 -1.98 -5.69
N VAL A 174 0.41 -1.53 -4.96
CA VAL A 174 0.84 -0.11 -4.99
C VAL A 174 1.41 0.30 -6.36
N PRO A 175 2.20 -0.54 -7.06
CA PRO A 175 2.62 -0.26 -8.44
C PRO A 175 1.46 -0.21 -9.44
N THR A 176 0.39 -0.99 -9.23
CA THR A 176 -0.83 -0.94 -10.06
C THR A 176 -1.63 0.33 -9.79
N LEU A 177 -1.76 0.76 -8.53
CA LEU A 177 -2.34 2.07 -8.19
C LEU A 177 -1.57 3.21 -8.86
N SER A 178 -0.24 3.16 -8.82
CA SER A 178 0.63 4.14 -9.49
C SER A 178 0.45 4.14 -11.01
N ALA A 179 0.39 2.95 -11.63
CA ALA A 179 0.22 2.83 -13.07
C ALA A 179 -1.17 3.29 -13.55
N LEU A 180 -2.24 2.86 -12.88
CA LEU A 180 -3.62 3.19 -13.24
C LEU A 180 -3.92 4.69 -13.03
N SER A 181 -3.48 5.28 -11.93
CA SER A 181 -3.66 6.72 -11.67
C SER A 181 -2.95 7.57 -12.72
N GLN A 182 -1.68 7.27 -13.03
CA GLN A 182 -0.92 8.01 -14.04
C GLN A 182 -1.45 7.76 -15.46
N ALA A 183 -1.87 6.55 -15.79
CA ALA A 183 -2.50 6.26 -17.07
C ALA A 183 -3.80 7.05 -17.26
N TYR A 184 -4.63 7.15 -16.22
CA TYR A 184 -5.82 8.00 -16.25
C TYR A 184 -5.48 9.47 -16.43
N GLN A 185 -4.51 10.01 -15.68
CA GLN A 185 -4.12 11.42 -15.80
C GLN A 185 -3.57 11.77 -17.19
N LEU A 186 -2.83 10.84 -17.82
CA LEU A 186 -2.28 11.05 -19.16
C LEU A 186 -3.31 10.87 -20.29
N SER A 187 -4.24 9.92 -20.16
CA SER A 187 -5.18 9.54 -21.23
C SER A 187 -6.58 10.14 -21.09
N GLY A 188 -7.03 10.38 -19.86
CA GLY A 188 -8.43 10.68 -19.53
C GLY A 188 -9.37 9.47 -19.63
N GLU A 189 -8.87 8.26 -19.91
CA GLU A 189 -9.73 7.09 -20.14
C GLU A 189 -10.33 6.53 -18.82
N PRO A 190 -11.67 6.44 -18.70
CA PRO A 190 -12.35 6.00 -17.48
C PRO A 190 -11.95 4.60 -16.98
N LYS A 191 -11.56 3.70 -17.89
CA LYS A 191 -11.20 2.31 -17.55
C LYS A 191 -10.07 2.23 -16.52
N TYR A 192 -9.06 3.10 -16.63
CA TYR A 192 -7.94 3.12 -15.68
C TYR A 192 -8.39 3.66 -14.33
N ALA A 193 -9.18 4.75 -14.34
CA ALA A 193 -9.66 5.37 -13.13
C ALA A 193 -10.58 4.45 -12.32
N ARG A 194 -11.53 3.78 -12.98
CA ARG A 194 -12.42 2.81 -12.35
C ARG A 194 -11.64 1.71 -11.63
N LYS A 195 -10.69 1.06 -12.31
CA LYS A 195 -9.88 0.00 -11.67
C LYS A 195 -9.01 0.56 -10.54
N GLY A 196 -8.44 1.75 -10.71
CA GLY A 196 -7.65 2.43 -9.69
C GLY A 196 -8.47 2.68 -8.42
N CYS A 197 -9.68 3.24 -8.57
CA CYS A 197 -10.60 3.50 -7.47
C CYS A 197 -11.05 2.21 -6.78
N ILE A 198 -11.37 1.15 -7.52
CA ILE A 198 -11.73 -0.15 -6.93
C ILE A 198 -10.57 -0.73 -6.11
N LEU A 199 -9.34 -0.70 -6.64
CA LEU A 199 -8.17 -1.20 -5.94
C LEU A 199 -7.87 -0.37 -4.68
N LEU A 200 -8.02 0.94 -4.76
CA LEU A 200 -7.80 1.84 -3.63
C LEU A 200 -8.89 1.67 -2.55
N ALA A 201 -10.14 1.49 -2.97
CA ALA A 201 -11.25 1.16 -2.09
C ALA A 201 -11.00 -0.16 -1.36
N ARG A 202 -10.55 -1.20 -2.09
CA ARG A 202 -10.15 -2.47 -1.50
C ARG A 202 -9.04 -2.26 -0.48
N LEU A 203 -7.98 -1.52 -0.85
CA LEU A 203 -6.88 -1.21 0.04
C LEU A 203 -7.39 -0.55 1.33
N ALA A 204 -8.28 0.44 1.25
CA ALA A 204 -8.87 1.08 2.42
C ALA A 204 -9.65 0.10 3.31
N THR A 205 -10.36 -0.90 2.75
CA THR A 205 -11.03 -1.93 3.57
C THR A 205 -10.06 -2.85 4.32
N GLN A 206 -8.81 -2.95 3.85
CA GLN A 206 -7.81 -3.87 4.37
C GLN A 206 -6.69 -3.15 5.13
N TYR A 207 -6.50 -1.85 4.94
CA TYR A 207 -5.42 -1.12 5.58
C TYR A 207 -5.58 -1.19 7.11
N PRO A 208 -4.56 -1.66 7.84
CA PRO A 208 -4.66 -1.87 9.28
C PRO A 208 -4.52 -0.54 10.04
N ASN A 209 -4.74 -0.56 11.35
CA ASN A 209 -4.58 0.62 12.21
C ASN A 209 -4.25 0.18 13.64
N TYR A 210 -3.64 1.08 14.42
CA TYR A 210 -3.29 0.86 15.83
C TYR A 210 -4.41 1.26 16.80
N GLY A 211 -5.67 1.19 16.34
CA GLY A 211 -6.82 1.70 17.06
C GLY A 211 -6.95 3.22 17.05
N TRP A 212 -8.05 3.68 17.64
CA TRP A 212 -8.53 5.05 17.52
C TRP A 212 -8.69 5.75 18.87
N GLU A 213 -7.93 5.32 19.88
CA GLU A 213 -7.96 5.92 21.21
C GLU A 213 -7.44 7.36 21.22
N ALA A 214 -7.87 8.16 22.20
CA ALA A 214 -7.30 9.49 22.38
C ALA A 214 -5.82 9.42 22.78
N ASP A 215 -5.05 10.43 22.40
CA ASP A 215 -3.66 10.61 22.82
C ASP A 215 -3.40 12.12 22.91
N SER A 216 -3.54 12.66 24.12
CA SER A 216 -3.40 14.10 24.36
C SER A 216 -1.99 14.62 24.07
N SER A 217 -0.97 13.77 24.15
CA SER A 217 0.41 14.14 23.82
C SER A 217 0.64 14.38 22.33
N LEU A 218 -0.26 13.87 21.50
CA LEU A 218 -0.24 13.97 20.04
C LEU A 218 -1.47 14.72 19.48
N GLY A 219 -2.28 15.35 20.34
CA GLY A 219 -3.50 16.05 19.92
C GLY A 219 -4.59 15.14 19.33
N LEU A 220 -4.54 13.83 19.60
CA LEU A 220 -5.46 12.87 19.00
C LEU A 220 -6.75 12.74 19.82
N SER A 221 -7.89 12.93 19.17
CA SER A 221 -9.20 12.60 19.75
C SER A 221 -9.54 11.11 19.55
N ALA A 222 -10.38 10.58 20.45
CA ALA A 222 -10.89 9.22 20.34
C ALA A 222 -11.93 9.10 19.21
N GLN A 223 -11.89 8.02 18.43
CA GLN A 223 -12.89 7.70 17.40
C GLN A 223 -13.46 6.27 17.60
N PRO A 224 -14.25 6.03 18.67
CA PRO A 224 -14.65 4.67 19.09
C PRO A 224 -15.59 3.95 18.12
N ARG A 225 -16.12 4.64 17.10
CA ARG A 225 -16.98 4.05 16.07
C ARG A 225 -16.19 3.45 14.90
N LEU A 226 -14.90 3.75 14.78
CA LEU A 226 -14.06 3.22 13.73
C LEU A 226 -13.54 1.83 14.09
N GLU A 227 -13.49 0.94 13.10
CA GLU A 227 -13.02 -0.42 13.28
C GLU A 227 -11.54 -0.43 13.70
N ASN A 228 -11.25 -1.05 14.84
CA ASN A 228 -9.89 -1.36 15.24
C ASN A 228 -9.39 -2.56 14.42
N ARG A 229 -8.24 -2.40 13.78
CA ARG A 229 -7.60 -3.43 12.93
C ARG A 229 -6.18 -3.75 13.38
N PHE A 230 -5.91 -3.63 14.68
CA PHE A 230 -4.58 -3.87 15.25
C PHE A 230 -4.08 -5.29 14.97
N ASP A 231 -4.94 -6.29 15.04
CA ASP A 231 -4.63 -7.69 14.72
C ASP A 231 -4.14 -7.89 13.26
N ARG A 232 -4.43 -6.92 12.38
CA ARG A 232 -4.11 -6.95 10.95
C ARG A 232 -2.82 -6.20 10.60
N THR A 233 -2.20 -5.50 11.54
CA THR A 233 -0.90 -4.85 11.31
C THR A 233 0.19 -5.89 11.05
N TYR A 234 1.35 -5.45 10.54
CA TYR A 234 2.45 -6.34 10.17
C TYR A 234 2.92 -7.21 11.34
N LEU A 235 2.97 -6.64 12.54
CA LEU A 235 3.32 -7.31 13.81
C LEU A 235 2.14 -7.53 14.76
N GLY A 236 0.91 -7.20 14.36
CA GLY A 236 -0.31 -7.39 15.15
C GLY A 236 -0.48 -8.81 15.72
N PRO A 237 -0.28 -9.88 14.91
CA PRO A 237 -0.34 -11.26 15.41
C PRO A 237 0.75 -11.64 16.42
N TRP A 238 1.72 -10.74 16.67
CA TRP A 238 2.76 -10.86 17.69
C TRP A 238 2.70 -9.71 18.71
N ASN A 239 1.50 -9.15 18.95
CA ASN A 239 1.28 -8.06 19.90
C ASN A 239 2.23 -6.86 19.67
N ASN A 240 2.44 -6.52 18.40
CA ASN A 240 3.34 -5.45 17.94
C ASN A 240 4.83 -5.63 18.29
N GLN A 241 5.26 -6.84 18.65
CA GLN A 241 6.68 -7.14 18.90
C GLN A 241 7.20 -8.16 17.90
N HIS A 242 8.35 -7.90 17.29
CA HIS A 242 8.91 -8.88 16.36
C HIS A 242 9.35 -10.14 17.11
N PRO A 243 9.02 -11.35 16.63
CA PRO A 243 9.35 -12.61 17.32
C PRO A 243 10.86 -12.95 17.36
N HIS A 244 11.73 -12.04 16.94
CA HIS A 244 13.17 -12.28 16.84
C HIS A 244 14.00 -11.03 17.11
N TYR A 245 13.64 -9.88 16.53
CA TYR A 245 14.34 -8.61 16.76
C TYR A 245 13.67 -7.81 17.87
N THR A 246 14.33 -7.66 19.02
CA THR A 246 13.79 -6.93 20.18
C THR A 246 13.57 -5.44 19.93
N TRP A 247 14.34 -4.83 19.02
CA TRP A 247 14.22 -3.42 18.65
C TRP A 247 13.06 -3.14 17.70
N LYS A 248 12.50 -4.16 17.05
CA LYS A 248 11.56 -4.00 15.94
C LYS A 248 10.12 -4.14 16.41
N HIS A 249 9.38 -3.05 16.26
CA HIS A 249 7.94 -2.94 16.46
C HIS A 249 7.33 -2.24 15.24
N GLY A 250 6.00 -2.18 15.18
CA GLY A 250 5.28 -1.43 14.18
C GLY A 250 5.09 -2.12 12.81
N GLY A 251 4.72 -1.30 11.84
CA GLY A 251 4.36 -1.66 10.47
C GLY A 251 2.85 -1.59 10.22
N MET A 252 2.45 -1.44 8.96
CA MET A 252 1.04 -1.52 8.55
C MET A 252 0.82 -2.78 7.75
N ILE A 253 0.73 -2.71 6.42
CA ILE A 253 0.68 -3.92 5.59
C ILE A 253 2.09 -4.51 5.47
N THR A 254 3.12 -3.67 5.40
CA THR A 254 4.53 -4.06 5.49
C THR A 254 5.15 -3.62 6.81
N GLY A 255 6.43 -3.97 7.01
CA GLY A 255 7.18 -3.48 8.18
C GLY A 255 7.37 -1.96 8.16
N LEU A 256 7.71 -1.40 9.32
CA LEU A 256 7.80 0.05 9.56
C LEU A 256 8.51 0.87 8.48
N ILE A 257 9.59 0.35 7.90
CA ILE A 257 10.39 1.06 6.89
C ILE A 257 9.65 1.11 5.55
N TRP A 258 9.29 -0.06 5.01
CA TRP A 258 8.78 -0.15 3.64
C TRP A 258 7.42 0.49 3.47
N GLU A 259 6.64 0.57 4.55
CA GLU A 259 5.32 1.16 4.48
C GLU A 259 5.37 2.64 4.09
N THR A 260 6.44 3.34 4.45
CA THR A 260 6.54 4.79 4.24
C THR A 260 6.57 5.16 2.76
N PHE A 261 7.44 4.54 1.96
CA PHE A 261 7.47 4.82 0.52
C PHE A 261 6.30 4.19 -0.25
N LEU A 262 5.67 3.14 0.29
CA LEU A 262 4.43 2.58 -0.29
C LEU A 262 3.22 3.51 -0.03
N LEU A 263 3.17 4.13 1.15
CA LEU A 263 2.19 5.13 1.53
C LEU A 263 2.33 6.39 0.66
N GLU A 264 3.54 6.86 0.42
CA GLU A 264 3.83 7.98 -0.49
C GLU A 264 3.23 7.73 -1.88
N ALA A 265 3.55 6.59 -2.49
CA ALA A 265 3.01 6.23 -3.80
C ALA A 265 1.48 6.08 -3.79
N THR A 266 0.91 5.55 -2.71
CA THR A 266 -0.54 5.41 -2.52
C THR A 266 -1.24 6.76 -2.40
N ALA A 267 -0.64 7.71 -1.69
CA ALA A 267 -1.14 9.08 -1.55
C ALA A 267 -1.23 9.77 -2.92
N TYR A 268 -0.18 9.70 -3.74
CA TYR A 268 -0.23 10.24 -5.09
C TYR A 268 -1.25 9.51 -5.96
N ALA A 269 -1.35 8.19 -5.88
CA ALA A 269 -2.36 7.46 -6.65
C ALA A 269 -3.79 7.90 -6.29
N TYR A 270 -4.08 8.12 -5.01
CA TYR A 270 -5.37 8.70 -4.57
C TYR A 270 -5.63 10.05 -5.22
N ASP A 271 -4.66 10.96 -5.15
CA ASP A 271 -4.79 12.30 -5.73
C ASP A 271 -5.10 12.26 -7.23
N GLY A 272 -4.39 11.40 -7.97
CA GLY A 272 -4.62 11.20 -9.40
C GLY A 272 -5.96 10.54 -9.75
N LEU A 273 -6.70 10.00 -8.77
CA LEU A 273 -8.00 9.36 -8.96
C LEU A 273 -9.16 10.16 -8.34
N TYR A 274 -8.86 11.20 -7.57
CA TYR A 274 -9.81 11.95 -6.74
C TYR A 274 -11.07 12.38 -7.51
N ASP A 275 -10.87 13.01 -8.68
CA ASP A 275 -11.95 13.57 -9.51
C ASP A 275 -12.84 12.51 -10.17
N TYR A 276 -12.40 11.26 -10.23
CA TYR A 276 -13.19 10.19 -10.86
C TYR A 276 -14.22 9.59 -9.92
N MET A 277 -14.02 9.64 -8.60
CA MET A 277 -14.81 8.88 -7.63
C MET A 277 -16.30 9.21 -7.65
N ASP A 278 -16.70 10.43 -8.04
CA ASP A 278 -18.12 10.82 -8.16
C ASP A 278 -18.72 10.56 -9.55
N LYS A 279 -17.92 10.14 -10.53
CA LYS A 279 -18.32 10.07 -11.94
C LYS A 279 -18.85 8.70 -12.35
N ASP A 280 -18.77 7.70 -11.47
CA ASP A 280 -19.09 6.31 -11.80
C ASP A 280 -20.06 5.67 -10.78
N PRO A 281 -21.38 5.91 -10.91
CA PRO A 281 -22.39 5.32 -10.03
C PRO A 281 -22.37 3.78 -10.05
N SER A 282 -22.01 3.17 -11.17
CA SER A 282 -21.94 1.71 -11.31
C SER A 282 -20.76 1.11 -10.53
N MET A 283 -19.64 1.85 -10.41
CA MET A 283 -18.54 1.49 -9.53
C MET A 283 -18.96 1.60 -8.07
N ILE A 284 -19.66 2.68 -7.68
CA ILE A 284 -20.18 2.82 -6.32
C ILE A 284 -21.13 1.66 -5.97
N ALA A 285 -22.05 1.31 -6.88
CA ALA A 285 -22.93 0.14 -6.70
C ALA A 285 -22.14 -1.17 -6.54
N PHE A 286 -21.07 -1.37 -7.31
CA PHE A 286 -20.17 -2.51 -7.15
C PHE A 286 -19.52 -2.54 -5.76
N LEU A 287 -18.97 -1.41 -5.29
CA LEU A 287 -18.32 -1.29 -3.99
C LEU A 287 -19.29 -1.53 -2.83
N ARG A 288 -20.53 -1.06 -2.95
CA ARG A 288 -21.62 -1.34 -2.00
C ARG A 288 -21.95 -2.82 -1.94
N LYS A 289 -22.03 -3.50 -3.09
CA LYS A 289 -22.22 -4.96 -3.16
C LYS A 289 -21.07 -5.73 -2.49
N LYS A 290 -19.87 -5.15 -2.45
CA LYS A 290 -18.73 -5.69 -1.69
C LYS A 290 -18.79 -5.40 -0.18
N GLY A 291 -19.83 -4.73 0.29
CA GLY A 291 -20.07 -4.44 1.71
C GLY A 291 -19.46 -3.14 2.21
N MET A 292 -19.03 -2.23 1.32
CA MET A 292 -18.55 -0.91 1.75
C MET A 292 -19.71 -0.03 2.24
N PRO A 293 -19.56 0.65 3.39
CA PRO A 293 -20.59 1.53 3.96
C PRO A 293 -20.53 2.92 3.33
N ILE A 294 -20.82 3.01 2.03
CA ILE A 294 -20.76 4.27 1.25
C ILE A 294 -21.98 4.38 0.33
N GLU A 295 -22.41 5.61 0.05
CA GLU A 295 -23.51 5.88 -0.88
C GLU A 295 -23.05 6.61 -2.15
N ASN A 296 -21.90 7.29 -2.12
CA ASN A 296 -21.41 8.14 -3.20
C ASN A 296 -19.87 8.29 -3.18
N GLY A 297 -19.32 9.01 -4.15
CA GLY A 297 -17.87 9.21 -4.27
C GLY A 297 -17.27 10.06 -3.14
N LYS A 298 -18.02 11.01 -2.57
CA LYS A 298 -17.60 11.76 -1.37
C LYS A 298 -17.38 10.82 -0.18
N GLU A 299 -18.33 9.94 0.10
CA GLU A 299 -18.18 8.95 1.19
C GLU A 299 -17.09 7.92 0.91
N LEU A 300 -16.85 7.57 -0.36
CA LEU A 300 -15.70 6.75 -0.73
C LEU A 300 -14.38 7.44 -0.38
N ARG A 301 -14.25 8.73 -0.69
CA ARG A 301 -13.07 9.52 -0.35
C ARG A 301 -12.88 9.61 1.16
N GLU A 302 -13.93 9.96 1.91
CA GLU A 302 -13.90 10.00 3.37
C GLU A 302 -13.47 8.66 3.98
N TYR A 303 -13.93 7.54 3.42
CA TYR A 303 -13.54 6.19 3.85
C TYR A 303 -12.04 5.94 3.59
N ILE A 304 -11.53 6.27 2.40
CA ILE A 304 -10.11 6.12 2.03
C ILE A 304 -9.24 7.02 2.91
N GLU A 305 -9.60 8.28 3.04
CA GLU A 305 -8.88 9.28 3.84
C GLU A 305 -8.81 8.87 5.30
N THR A 306 -9.90 8.34 5.85
CA THR A 306 -9.93 7.83 7.22
C THR A 306 -9.07 6.57 7.37
N TYR A 307 -9.38 5.52 6.62
CA TYR A 307 -8.81 4.19 6.87
C TYR A 307 -7.41 3.98 6.30
N ILE A 308 -6.96 4.79 5.34
CA ILE A 308 -5.58 4.78 4.87
C ILE A 308 -4.81 5.94 5.51
N PHE A 309 -5.18 7.17 5.18
CA PHE A 309 -4.32 8.32 5.47
C PHE A 309 -4.32 8.70 6.94
N ARG A 310 -5.48 8.90 7.59
CA ARG A 310 -5.51 9.20 9.04
C ARG A 310 -4.96 8.05 9.88
N ALA A 311 -5.22 6.81 9.49
CA ALA A 311 -4.61 5.64 10.12
C ALA A 311 -3.07 5.68 10.03
N ALA A 312 -2.52 6.01 8.85
CA ALA A 312 -1.08 6.11 8.64
C ALA A 312 -0.45 7.35 9.30
N MET A 313 -1.11 8.50 9.30
CA MET A 313 -0.68 9.70 10.01
C MET A 313 -0.52 9.41 11.51
N ARG A 314 -1.49 8.71 12.12
CA ARG A 314 -1.39 8.26 13.52
C ARG A 314 -0.21 7.32 13.72
N ALA A 315 0.05 6.42 12.78
CA ALA A 315 1.20 5.53 12.83
C ALA A 315 2.54 6.28 12.72
N LEU A 316 2.64 7.33 11.87
CA LEU A 316 3.81 8.20 11.77
C LEU A 316 4.07 8.96 13.08
N LEU A 317 3.04 9.60 13.65
CA LEU A 317 3.15 10.33 14.92
C LEU A 317 3.63 9.43 16.07
N LYS A 318 3.16 8.17 16.07
CA LYS A 318 3.50 7.16 17.09
C LYS A 318 4.78 6.37 16.80
N ARG A 319 5.47 6.62 15.67
CA ARG A 319 6.65 5.86 15.20
C ARG A 319 6.38 4.38 14.93
N GLU A 320 5.13 4.03 14.67
CA GLU A 320 4.77 2.67 14.24
C GLU A 320 5.15 2.42 12.78
N ILE A 321 5.28 3.48 11.98
CA ILE A 321 5.98 3.42 10.69
C ILE A 321 7.06 4.48 10.67
N GLU A 322 8.27 4.05 10.32
CA GLU A 322 9.48 4.86 10.32
C GLU A 322 10.48 4.21 9.36
N GLY A 323 10.76 4.90 8.27
CA GLY A 323 11.77 4.52 7.30
C GLY A 323 13.09 5.21 7.58
N ASN A 324 14.12 4.85 6.81
CA ASN A 324 15.35 5.62 6.75
C ASN A 324 15.06 7.11 6.48
N GLU A 325 15.99 7.98 6.87
CA GLU A 325 15.82 9.42 6.74
C GLU A 325 15.47 9.82 5.29
N GLY A 326 14.45 10.66 5.16
CA GLY A 326 13.84 11.04 3.89
C GLY A 326 12.55 10.28 3.58
N HIS A 327 12.44 8.99 3.92
CA HIS A 327 11.27 8.18 3.52
C HIS A 327 9.99 8.52 4.31
N HIS A 328 10.06 8.54 5.64
CA HIS A 328 8.88 8.81 6.46
C HIS A 328 8.45 10.29 6.38
N GLN A 329 9.40 11.19 6.14
CA GLN A 329 9.15 12.60 5.85
C GLN A 329 8.47 12.79 4.49
N ALA A 330 8.97 12.14 3.44
CA ALA A 330 8.32 12.17 2.13
C ALA A 330 6.89 11.61 2.20
N ALA A 331 6.69 10.51 2.93
CA ALA A 331 5.37 9.94 3.15
C ALA A 331 4.42 10.91 3.87
N ALA A 332 4.87 11.52 4.96
CA ALA A 332 4.10 12.51 5.71
C ALA A 332 3.74 13.72 4.85
N MET A 333 4.68 14.24 4.06
CA MET A 333 4.45 15.38 3.17
C MET A 333 3.55 15.05 1.99
N ALA A 334 3.68 13.87 1.39
CA ALA A 334 2.77 13.41 0.36
C ALA A 334 1.35 13.30 0.92
N VAL A 335 1.18 12.71 2.09
CA VAL A 335 -0.12 12.60 2.77
C VAL A 335 -0.69 13.98 3.12
N ALA A 336 0.12 14.91 3.64
CA ALA A 336 -0.30 16.29 3.91
C ALA A 336 -0.79 17.01 2.64
N LEU A 337 0.02 16.96 1.57
CA LEU A 337 -0.31 17.58 0.30
C LEU A 337 -1.60 17.02 -0.28
N VAL A 338 -1.76 15.69 -0.27
CA VAL A 338 -2.94 15.09 -0.90
C VAL A 338 -4.17 15.27 -0.06
N MET A 339 -4.10 15.20 1.28
CA MET A 339 -5.26 15.40 2.15
C MET A 339 -5.77 16.83 2.12
N ASP A 340 -4.86 17.81 2.02
CA ASP A 340 -5.16 19.25 1.97
C ASP A 340 -6.19 19.69 3.04
N ASP A 341 -6.16 18.99 4.17
CA ASP A 341 -7.04 19.16 5.31
C ASP A 341 -6.38 20.08 6.35
N TYR A 342 -7.00 21.22 6.60
CA TYR A 342 -6.65 22.19 7.64
C TYR A 342 -7.78 22.36 8.67
N GLY A 343 -8.76 21.44 8.69
CA GLY A 343 -9.86 21.46 9.63
C GLY A 343 -9.51 20.89 11.00
N ASP A 344 -10.52 20.79 11.87
CA ASP A 344 -10.37 20.39 13.28
C ASP A 344 -10.26 18.87 13.50
N ILE A 345 -10.30 18.06 12.43
CA ILE A 345 -10.17 16.60 12.55
C ILE A 345 -8.68 16.23 12.51
N HIS A 346 -8.14 15.84 13.65
CA HIS A 346 -6.72 15.47 13.78
C HIS A 346 -6.47 13.93 13.74
N PRO A 347 -5.35 13.46 13.14
CA PRO A 347 -4.34 14.28 12.48
C PRO A 347 -4.82 14.84 11.13
N ASN A 348 -4.42 16.05 10.80
CA ASN A 348 -4.65 16.74 9.53
C ASN A 348 -3.32 17.05 8.82
N SER A 349 -3.37 17.83 7.73
CA SER A 349 -2.18 18.14 6.92
C SER A 349 -1.19 19.02 7.67
N LYS A 350 -1.68 19.95 8.50
CA LYS A 350 -0.82 20.80 9.32
C LYS A 350 -0.01 19.95 10.32
N ASP A 351 -0.64 18.98 10.97
CA ASP A 351 0.05 18.08 11.90
C ASP A 351 1.17 17.31 11.19
N MET A 352 0.98 16.92 9.93
CA MET A 352 1.98 16.21 9.15
C MET A 352 3.13 17.11 8.70
N VAL A 353 2.87 18.38 8.38
CA VAL A 353 3.90 19.39 8.14
C VAL A 353 4.72 19.64 9.41
N ASP A 354 4.04 19.87 10.53
CA ASP A 354 4.68 20.09 11.82
C ASP A 354 5.50 18.86 12.24
N TYR A 355 4.92 17.66 12.15
CA TYR A 355 5.59 16.38 12.38
C TYR A 355 6.87 16.26 11.57
N THR A 356 6.80 16.57 10.27
CA THR A 356 7.92 16.39 9.34
C THR A 356 9.07 17.32 9.69
N TRP A 357 8.79 18.60 9.93
CA TRP A 357 9.85 19.61 10.02
C TRP A 357 10.38 19.81 11.45
N HIS A 358 9.46 19.91 12.41
CA HIS A 358 9.75 20.28 13.79
C HIS A 358 9.40 19.21 14.82
N GLY A 359 8.57 18.24 14.43
CA GLY A 359 8.23 17.08 15.23
C GLY A 359 9.18 15.92 15.01
N ARG A 360 8.68 14.71 15.22
CA ARG A 360 9.49 13.49 15.22
C ARG A 360 10.05 13.09 13.86
N GLY A 361 9.53 13.64 12.76
CA GLY A 361 10.11 13.47 11.43
C GLY A 361 11.41 14.26 11.22
N ASN A 362 11.70 15.25 12.08
CA ASN A 362 13.03 15.81 12.29
C ASN A 362 13.77 16.35 11.04
N ALA A 363 13.06 16.68 9.95
CA ALA A 363 13.66 17.01 8.66
C ALA A 363 14.59 18.23 8.73
N ALA A 364 14.25 19.22 9.58
CA ALA A 364 15.10 20.40 9.79
C ALA A 364 16.49 20.03 10.31
N HIS A 365 16.60 18.99 11.13
CA HIS A 365 17.87 18.49 11.64
C HIS A 365 18.59 17.58 10.64
N VAL A 366 17.86 16.80 9.85
CA VAL A 366 18.42 15.94 8.78
C VAL A 366 19.23 16.78 7.79
N MET A 367 18.68 17.91 7.33
CA MET A 367 19.38 18.77 6.35
C MET A 367 20.73 19.32 6.85
N ILE A 368 20.89 19.48 8.17
CA ILE A 368 22.11 20.02 8.77
C ILE A 368 23.08 18.90 9.15
N ASN A 369 22.57 17.78 9.66
CA ASN A 369 23.38 16.78 10.36
C ASN A 369 23.51 15.43 9.63
N ALA A 370 22.59 15.10 8.73
CA ALA A 370 22.53 13.80 8.06
C ALA A 370 23.01 13.84 6.61
N LEU A 371 23.34 15.03 6.09
CA LEU A 371 23.87 15.23 4.75
C LEU A 371 25.24 15.92 4.83
N THR A 372 26.20 15.45 4.05
CA THR A 372 27.43 16.18 3.77
C THR A 372 27.13 17.39 2.89
N ARG A 373 28.02 18.39 2.86
CA ARG A 373 27.82 19.63 2.07
C ARG A 373 27.67 19.38 0.57
N ASP A 374 28.18 18.26 0.06
CA ASP A 374 28.06 17.81 -1.33
C ASP A 374 26.85 16.87 -1.58
N GLY A 375 26.01 16.65 -0.57
CA GLY A 375 24.74 15.92 -0.69
C GLY A 375 24.83 14.42 -0.43
N GLY A 376 25.93 13.91 0.11
CA GLY A 376 26.06 12.51 0.52
C GLY A 376 25.34 12.23 1.83
N GLY A 377 24.52 11.18 1.88
CA GLY A 377 23.85 10.73 3.10
C GLY A 377 24.80 10.10 4.12
N HIS A 378 24.48 10.26 5.40
CA HIS A 378 25.28 9.76 6.52
C HIS A 378 25.35 8.23 6.63
N GLU A 379 24.30 7.50 6.23
CA GLU A 379 24.21 6.04 6.46
C GLU A 379 25.12 5.23 5.53
N SER A 380 24.98 5.39 4.21
CA SER A 380 25.83 4.79 3.18
C SER A 380 25.41 5.26 1.78
N PRO A 381 26.18 4.98 0.70
CA PRO A 381 25.75 5.26 -0.67
C PRO A 381 24.44 4.59 -1.10
N ASN A 382 24.02 3.50 -0.43
CA ASN A 382 22.77 2.80 -0.71
C ASN A 382 21.57 3.33 0.08
N TYR A 383 21.82 4.23 1.05
CA TYR A 383 20.84 4.80 1.98
C TYR A 383 20.99 6.33 2.08
N GLY A 384 21.52 6.95 1.03
CA GLY A 384 21.78 8.39 0.95
C GLY A 384 20.94 9.08 -0.10
#